data_AF-A0A7Y4GUC9-F1
#
_entry.id   AF-A0A7Y4GUC9-F1
#
_cell.length_a   1.000
_cell.length_b   1.000
_cell.length_c   1.000
_cell.angle_alpha   90.00
_cell.angle_beta   90.00
_cell.angle_gamma   90.00
#
_symmetry.space_group_name_H-M   'P 1'
#
loop_
_entity.id
_entity.type
_entity.pdbx_description
1 polymer ?
#
loop_
_entity_poly.entity_id
_entity_poly.type
_entity_poly.pdbx_seq_one_letter_code
_entity_poly.pdbx_strand_id
1 'polypeptide(L)'
;MTIGSQRNLGVRVGFVTETGKRSANEDYVGTCLGRSGVANRDIVAAVADGVGGHKGGREAAELAVRCFIDAYYSLPETLGVRRRASRSLEAANSWIYTQGRTDPRLSGMSCAFSSIILSRRLCHVIHIGDTRAYRLSEGRLERLTTDHIAGRGDLAHLLNRAIGFEDFARFDYATVGLRQHDRLLICSDGVHGVLADHRLQLLLSERTSPEESARALVDAALDAGSTDNMTALVLDVVDLPPADRDELTHSIATLPILDLPEVGDIIDDFMLGEILSDGRYSRLFKAIDKRQGREVVLKFPHPRVASEGSYRLAFVREAWVAARVRSLWIGEIIELPAERQTRLYSVMPLYQGETLEQRLNRSPQLSLAEGIGIATKLARAVATLHRAGIIHRDIKPDNVILLKGGSLRLVDLGVARVPLLEDFPAEDIPGTPSYMAPELFGGRPGDEFSDLYALGVTVYRMFTAAYPYGEIEPFSRPRFGKPAYLSRYRPDLPAWLDAVVGKALNVDRAQRYGDVIEFSHELENGAMWAKPAVTSRRSLYDRDPLVFWKSLSAGLVVLVVLLLAWIVKN
;
A
#
# COMPACT_ATOMS: atom_id res chain seq x y z
N MET A 1 -32.51 -9.36 16.16
CA MET A 1 -32.62 -8.15 15.32
C MET A 1 -31.27 -7.94 14.68
N THR A 2 -31.11 -8.43 13.45
CA THR A 2 -29.81 -8.64 12.79
C THR A 2 -29.59 -7.52 11.80
N ILE A 3 -28.87 -6.46 12.20
CA ILE A 3 -28.46 -5.39 11.30
C ILE A 3 -27.05 -5.73 10.82
N GLY A 4 -26.97 -6.32 9.64
CA GLY A 4 -25.72 -6.74 9.01
C GLY A 4 -25.89 -6.95 7.50
N SER A 5 -26.55 -6.00 6.83
CA SER A 5 -26.59 -5.95 5.37
C SER A 5 -25.29 -5.29 4.88
N GLN A 6 -24.27 -6.09 4.60
CA GLN A 6 -23.12 -5.63 3.81
C GLN A 6 -23.62 -5.36 2.38
N ARG A 7 -23.78 -4.09 2.01
CA ARG A 7 -24.17 -3.70 0.64
C ARG A 7 -22.95 -3.83 -0.29
N ASN A 8 -22.96 -4.88 -1.11
CA ASN A 8 -21.97 -5.13 -2.16
C ASN A 8 -22.15 -4.16 -3.35
N LEU A 9 -21.14 -4.08 -4.22
CA LEU A 9 -21.26 -3.45 -5.55
C LEU A 9 -22.37 -4.17 -6.35
N GLY A 10 -23.44 -3.45 -6.67
CA GLY A 10 -24.58 -3.95 -7.43
C GLY A 10 -24.55 -3.42 -8.85
N VAL A 11 -24.44 -4.32 -9.83
CA VAL A 11 -24.37 -3.96 -11.25
C VAL A 11 -25.33 -4.84 -12.05
N ARG A 12 -26.00 -4.24 -13.03
CA ARG A 12 -26.76 -4.97 -14.06
C ARG A 12 -26.00 -4.86 -15.38
N VAL A 13 -25.97 -5.95 -16.13
CA VAL A 13 -25.26 -6.01 -17.41
C VAL A 13 -26.19 -6.58 -18.47
N GLY A 14 -26.03 -6.08 -19.69
CA GLY A 14 -26.69 -6.56 -20.91
C GLY A 14 -25.81 -6.27 -22.11
N PHE A 15 -25.90 -7.09 -23.14
CA PHE A 15 -25.08 -6.92 -24.33
C PHE A 15 -25.76 -7.52 -25.55
N VAL A 16 -25.51 -6.90 -26.71
CA VAL A 16 -25.98 -7.38 -28.00
C VAL A 16 -24.79 -7.43 -28.94
N THR A 17 -24.71 -8.50 -29.73
CA THR A 17 -23.75 -8.65 -30.81
C THR A 17 -24.48 -9.17 -32.05
N GLU A 18 -24.34 -8.46 -33.17
CA GLU A 18 -25.00 -8.76 -34.42
C GLU A 18 -24.00 -8.81 -35.57
N THR A 19 -24.20 -9.75 -36.49
CA THR A 19 -23.30 -9.98 -37.63
C THR A 19 -23.31 -8.83 -38.65
N GLY A 20 -24.40 -8.06 -38.72
CA GLY A 20 -24.58 -7.04 -39.75
C GLY A 20 -24.63 -7.66 -41.15
N LYS A 21 -23.92 -7.04 -42.12
CA LYS A 21 -23.85 -7.54 -43.51
C LYS A 21 -22.66 -8.47 -43.77
N ARG A 22 -21.86 -8.77 -42.75
CA ARG A 22 -20.74 -9.72 -42.85
C ARG A 22 -21.27 -11.15 -42.95
N SER A 23 -20.42 -12.08 -43.38
CA SER A 23 -20.76 -13.51 -43.44
C SER A 23 -20.65 -14.23 -42.09
N ALA A 24 -19.90 -13.65 -41.15
CA ALA A 24 -19.68 -14.16 -39.81
C ALA A 24 -19.49 -13.00 -38.83
N ASN A 25 -19.78 -13.26 -37.56
CA ASN A 25 -19.56 -12.30 -36.48
C ASN A 25 -18.20 -12.58 -35.84
N GLU A 26 -17.26 -11.68 -36.01
CA GLU A 26 -15.90 -11.74 -35.47
C GLU A 26 -15.76 -11.04 -34.12
N ASP A 27 -16.81 -10.36 -33.64
CA ASP A 27 -16.84 -9.75 -32.31
C ASP A 27 -17.09 -10.78 -31.21
N TYR A 28 -16.48 -10.58 -30.03
CA TYR A 28 -16.74 -11.39 -28.86
C TYR A 28 -16.96 -10.55 -27.61
N VAL A 29 -17.91 -10.99 -26.78
CA VAL A 29 -18.26 -10.32 -25.52
C VAL A 29 -18.19 -11.31 -24.38
N GLY A 30 -17.62 -10.88 -23.25
CA GLY A 30 -17.55 -11.69 -22.04
C GLY A 30 -17.74 -10.86 -20.79
N THR A 31 -18.47 -11.40 -19.82
CA THR A 31 -18.70 -10.76 -18.51
C THR A 31 -18.56 -11.78 -17.40
N CYS A 32 -18.08 -11.34 -16.25
CA CYS A 32 -18.04 -12.13 -15.02
C CYS A 32 -18.40 -11.23 -13.85
N LEU A 33 -19.55 -11.52 -13.22
CA LEU A 33 -20.17 -10.69 -12.16
C LEU A 33 -19.73 -11.08 -10.73
N GLY A 34 -18.64 -11.83 -10.57
CA GLY A 34 -18.26 -12.44 -9.29
C GLY A 34 -19.19 -13.61 -8.90
N ARG A 35 -18.71 -14.54 -8.06
CA ARG A 35 -19.52 -15.68 -7.58
C ARG A 35 -20.23 -15.30 -6.29
N SER A 36 -21.51 -15.66 -6.19
CA SER A 36 -22.32 -15.56 -4.96
C SER A 36 -21.61 -16.25 -3.79
N GLY A 37 -21.46 -15.54 -2.66
CA GLY A 37 -20.95 -16.10 -1.40
C GLY A 37 -19.52 -15.68 -1.02
N VAL A 38 -18.79 -14.98 -1.88
CA VAL A 38 -17.49 -14.37 -1.54
C VAL A 38 -17.65 -12.85 -1.59
N ALA A 39 -17.47 -12.17 -0.46
CA ALA A 39 -17.51 -10.71 -0.40
C ALA A 39 -16.38 -10.10 -1.25
N ASN A 40 -16.68 -9.00 -1.97
CA ASN A 40 -15.68 -8.14 -2.64
C ASN A 40 -14.88 -8.72 -3.83
N ARG A 41 -15.49 -9.45 -4.77
CA ARG A 41 -14.84 -9.69 -6.08
C ARG A 41 -15.20 -8.62 -7.10
N ASP A 42 -14.20 -8.21 -7.88
CA ASP A 42 -14.34 -7.26 -8.98
C ASP A 42 -15.32 -7.79 -10.03
N ILE A 43 -15.92 -6.89 -10.81
CA ILE A 43 -16.77 -7.24 -11.94
C ILE A 43 -15.97 -6.94 -13.21
N VAL A 44 -15.86 -7.91 -14.11
CA VAL A 44 -15.11 -7.77 -15.36
C VAL A 44 -16.06 -7.87 -16.54
N ALA A 45 -15.98 -6.92 -17.46
CA ALA A 45 -16.65 -6.94 -18.74
C ALA A 45 -15.64 -6.61 -19.84
N ALA A 46 -15.67 -7.34 -20.95
CA ALA A 46 -14.75 -7.15 -22.05
C ALA A 46 -15.45 -7.36 -23.39
N VAL A 47 -15.03 -6.57 -24.38
CA VAL A 47 -15.40 -6.70 -25.78
C VAL A 47 -14.11 -6.77 -26.59
N ALA A 48 -14.07 -7.69 -27.54
CA ALA A 48 -13.05 -7.76 -28.55
C ALA A 48 -13.67 -7.79 -29.94
N ASP A 49 -12.99 -7.18 -30.89
CA ASP A 49 -13.38 -7.05 -32.29
C ASP A 49 -12.25 -7.62 -33.16
N GLY A 50 -12.57 -8.65 -33.95
CA GLY A 50 -11.59 -9.36 -34.76
C GLY A 50 -11.16 -8.53 -35.97
N VAL A 51 -9.86 -8.37 -36.18
CA VAL A 51 -9.37 -7.56 -37.30
C VAL A 51 -9.68 -8.25 -38.64
N GLY A 52 -10.56 -7.64 -39.42
CA GLY A 52 -10.96 -8.13 -40.73
C GLY A 52 -9.79 -8.20 -41.74
N GLY A 53 -9.83 -9.20 -42.62
CA GLY A 53 -8.83 -9.41 -43.68
C GLY A 53 -7.71 -10.39 -43.33
N HIS A 54 -7.58 -10.77 -42.05
CA HIS A 54 -6.73 -11.88 -41.60
C HIS A 54 -7.55 -13.14 -41.33
N LYS A 55 -6.90 -14.30 -41.31
CA LYS A 55 -7.60 -15.53 -40.91
C LYS A 55 -7.60 -15.62 -39.40
N GLY A 56 -8.77 -15.89 -38.80
CA GLY A 56 -8.88 -16.14 -37.36
C GLY A 56 -9.23 -14.91 -36.51
N GLY A 57 -9.89 -13.89 -37.08
CA GLY A 57 -10.34 -12.70 -36.33
C GLY A 57 -11.28 -13.08 -35.19
N ARG A 58 -12.29 -13.91 -35.47
CA ARG A 58 -13.20 -14.47 -34.46
C ARG A 58 -12.46 -15.23 -33.35
N GLU A 59 -11.53 -16.11 -33.70
CA GLU A 59 -10.75 -16.90 -32.75
C GLU A 59 -9.87 -16.02 -31.88
N ALA A 60 -9.26 -14.96 -32.44
CA ALA A 60 -8.51 -13.99 -31.67
C ALA A 60 -9.39 -13.25 -30.65
N ALA A 61 -10.56 -12.76 -31.07
CA ALA A 61 -11.49 -12.04 -30.20
C ALA A 61 -11.98 -12.94 -29.04
N GLU A 62 -12.39 -14.17 -29.35
CA GLU A 62 -12.84 -15.13 -28.34
C GLU A 62 -11.73 -15.50 -27.34
N LEU A 63 -10.52 -15.80 -27.84
CA LEU A 63 -9.38 -16.13 -27.00
C LEU A 63 -8.96 -14.93 -26.12
N ALA A 64 -8.94 -13.72 -26.68
CA ALA A 64 -8.55 -12.52 -25.95
C ALA A 64 -9.46 -12.31 -24.74
N VAL A 65 -10.78 -12.34 -24.93
CA VAL A 65 -11.76 -12.14 -23.86
C VAL A 65 -11.72 -13.26 -22.83
N ARG A 66 -11.76 -14.53 -23.28
CA ARG A 66 -11.79 -15.67 -22.36
C ARG A 66 -10.51 -15.78 -21.54
N CYS A 67 -9.35 -15.76 -22.20
CA CYS A 67 -8.07 -15.83 -21.50
C CYS A 67 -7.88 -14.65 -20.54
N PHE A 68 -8.30 -13.45 -20.93
CA PHE A 68 -8.21 -12.28 -20.06
C PHE A 68 -9.02 -12.47 -18.78
N ILE A 69 -10.31 -12.85 -18.90
CA ILE A 69 -11.20 -13.04 -17.75
C ILE A 69 -10.67 -14.17 -16.86
N ASP A 70 -10.34 -15.33 -17.43
CA ASP A 70 -9.88 -16.49 -16.67
C ASP A 70 -8.56 -16.22 -15.95
N ALA A 71 -7.59 -15.60 -16.64
CA ALA A 71 -6.32 -15.23 -16.02
C ALA A 71 -6.52 -14.19 -14.92
N TYR A 72 -7.40 -13.20 -15.13
CA TYR A 72 -7.65 -12.14 -14.15
C TYR A 72 -8.12 -12.70 -12.80
N TYR A 73 -9.07 -13.64 -12.82
CA TYR A 73 -9.59 -14.27 -11.60
C TYR A 73 -8.68 -15.36 -11.02
N SER A 74 -7.72 -15.85 -11.79
CA SER A 74 -6.72 -16.82 -11.34
C SER A 74 -5.54 -16.15 -10.62
N LEU A 75 -5.32 -14.86 -10.84
CA LEU A 75 -4.24 -14.11 -10.22
C LEU A 75 -4.59 -13.64 -8.79
N PRO A 76 -3.62 -13.62 -7.84
CA PRO A 76 -3.85 -13.15 -6.48
C PRO A 76 -4.35 -11.70 -6.41
N GLU A 77 -5.35 -11.44 -5.58
CA GLU A 77 -5.91 -10.09 -5.36
C GLU A 77 -4.87 -9.08 -4.86
N THR A 78 -3.82 -9.56 -4.18
CA THR A 78 -2.69 -8.76 -3.68
C THR A 78 -1.88 -8.08 -4.79
N LEU A 79 -1.99 -8.52 -6.05
CA LEU A 79 -1.32 -7.86 -7.18
C LEU A 79 -1.96 -6.51 -7.54
N GLY A 80 -3.20 -6.26 -7.13
CA GLY A 80 -3.99 -5.09 -7.52
C GLY A 80 -4.60 -5.21 -8.92
N VAL A 81 -5.64 -4.41 -9.19
CA VAL A 81 -6.43 -4.51 -10.43
C VAL A 81 -5.59 -4.30 -11.69
N ARG A 82 -4.76 -3.25 -11.71
CA ARG A 82 -3.92 -2.90 -12.87
C ARG A 82 -3.00 -4.04 -13.28
N ARG A 83 -2.17 -4.54 -12.34
CA ARG A 83 -1.21 -5.62 -12.64
C ARG A 83 -1.90 -6.92 -13.05
N ARG A 84 -3.03 -7.26 -12.43
CA ARG A 84 -3.80 -8.43 -12.87
C ARG A 84 -4.28 -8.25 -14.30
N ALA A 85 -4.91 -7.11 -14.62
CA ALA A 85 -5.38 -6.81 -15.97
C ALA A 85 -4.23 -6.84 -17.00
N SER A 86 -3.12 -6.17 -16.71
CA SER A 86 -1.94 -6.15 -17.58
C SER A 86 -1.38 -7.56 -17.83
N ARG A 87 -1.13 -8.35 -16.78
CA ARG A 87 -0.60 -9.71 -16.93
C ARG A 87 -1.56 -10.64 -17.67
N SER A 88 -2.86 -10.50 -17.42
CA SER A 88 -3.88 -11.28 -18.12
C SER A 88 -3.90 -10.98 -19.62
N LEU A 89 -3.81 -9.70 -19.98
CA LEU A 89 -3.83 -9.29 -21.39
C LEU A 89 -2.52 -9.61 -22.11
N GLU A 90 -1.37 -9.48 -21.44
CA GLU A 90 -0.06 -9.91 -21.95
C GLU A 90 -0.05 -11.43 -22.23
N ALA A 91 -0.60 -12.23 -21.32
CA ALA A 91 -0.72 -13.68 -21.53
C ALA A 91 -1.60 -14.02 -22.73
N ALA A 92 -2.75 -13.33 -22.89
CA ALA A 92 -3.61 -13.48 -24.05
C ALA A 92 -2.89 -13.08 -25.35
N ASN A 93 -2.16 -11.95 -25.35
CA ASN A 93 -1.39 -11.49 -26.50
C ASN A 93 -0.33 -12.49 -26.93
N SER A 94 0.49 -12.98 -25.99
CA SER A 94 1.55 -13.94 -26.28
C SER A 94 1.01 -15.22 -26.92
N TRP A 95 -0.13 -15.71 -26.42
CA TRP A 95 -0.80 -16.88 -26.99
C TRP A 95 -1.31 -16.62 -28.41
N ILE A 96 -2.04 -15.52 -28.62
CA ILE A 96 -2.62 -15.14 -29.92
C ILE A 96 -1.52 -14.90 -30.96
N TYR A 97 -0.49 -14.14 -30.59
CA TYR A 97 0.67 -13.87 -31.45
C TYR A 97 1.40 -15.15 -31.86
N THR A 98 1.59 -16.09 -30.93
CA THR A 98 2.22 -17.39 -31.22
C THR A 98 1.36 -18.23 -32.17
N GLN A 99 0.08 -18.40 -31.86
CA GLN A 99 -0.86 -19.20 -32.68
C GLN A 99 -0.98 -18.65 -34.10
N GLY A 100 -1.05 -17.33 -34.25
CA GLY A 100 -1.14 -16.66 -35.54
C GLY A 100 0.07 -16.82 -36.45
N ARG A 101 1.20 -17.27 -35.91
CA ARG A 101 2.43 -17.57 -36.68
C ARG A 101 2.64 -19.06 -36.90
N THR A 102 2.06 -19.91 -36.06
CA THR A 102 2.26 -21.36 -36.12
C THR A 102 1.16 -22.10 -36.88
N ASP A 103 -0.10 -21.67 -36.82
CA ASP A 103 -1.21 -22.32 -37.54
C ASP A 103 -1.54 -21.56 -38.84
N PRO A 104 -1.33 -22.15 -40.03
CA PRO A 104 -1.67 -21.52 -41.30
C PRO A 104 -3.16 -21.14 -41.46
N ARG A 105 -4.05 -21.75 -40.67
CA ARG A 105 -5.49 -21.45 -40.65
C ARG A 105 -5.83 -20.19 -39.86
N LEU A 106 -4.94 -19.76 -38.95
CA LEU A 106 -5.11 -18.59 -38.09
C LEU A 106 -4.06 -17.50 -38.41
N SER A 107 -3.50 -17.55 -39.62
CA SER A 107 -2.40 -16.67 -40.02
C SER A 107 -2.78 -15.19 -39.86
N GLY A 108 -2.07 -14.50 -38.97
CA GLY A 108 -2.29 -13.08 -38.66
C GLY A 108 -3.48 -12.80 -37.74
N MET A 109 -3.99 -13.80 -37.01
CA MET A 109 -5.09 -13.61 -36.05
C MET A 109 -4.81 -12.45 -35.10
N SER A 110 -5.74 -11.52 -35.02
CA SER A 110 -5.60 -10.30 -34.23
C SER A 110 -6.96 -9.71 -33.90
N CYS A 111 -7.03 -8.91 -32.84
CA CYS A 111 -8.25 -8.23 -32.42
C CYS A 111 -7.97 -6.91 -31.70
N ALA A 112 -8.89 -5.96 -31.83
CA ALA A 112 -9.03 -4.87 -30.88
C ALA A 112 -9.68 -5.41 -29.59
N PHE A 113 -9.35 -4.81 -28.45
CA PHE A 113 -9.79 -5.27 -27.14
C PHE A 113 -10.00 -4.09 -26.18
N SER A 114 -11.16 -4.06 -25.53
CA SER A 114 -11.43 -3.16 -24.41
C SER A 114 -12.07 -3.93 -23.26
N SER A 115 -11.61 -3.67 -22.05
CA SER A 115 -12.24 -4.19 -20.84
C SER A 115 -12.46 -3.11 -19.80
N ILE A 116 -13.63 -3.19 -19.16
CA ILE A 116 -13.99 -2.46 -17.96
C ILE A 116 -13.95 -3.43 -16.78
N ILE A 117 -13.29 -3.00 -15.70
CA ILE A 117 -13.22 -3.71 -14.44
C ILE A 117 -13.74 -2.80 -13.34
N LEU A 118 -14.85 -3.19 -12.71
CA LEU A 118 -15.43 -2.47 -11.60
C LEU A 118 -14.92 -3.07 -10.29
N SER A 119 -14.12 -2.28 -9.57
CA SER A 119 -13.57 -2.63 -8.27
C SER A 119 -14.00 -1.58 -7.27
N ARG A 120 -14.82 -1.99 -6.29
CA ARG A 120 -15.36 -1.09 -5.25
C ARG A 120 -16.13 0.10 -5.85
N ARG A 121 -15.55 1.31 -5.80
CA ARG A 121 -16.10 2.56 -6.37
C ARG A 121 -15.27 3.08 -7.54
N LEU A 122 -14.43 2.23 -8.15
CA LEU A 122 -13.59 2.57 -9.29
C LEU A 122 -13.94 1.72 -10.50
N CYS A 123 -13.89 2.34 -11.67
CA CYS A 123 -13.92 1.70 -12.98
C CYS A 123 -12.51 1.79 -13.58
N HIS A 124 -11.87 0.65 -13.75
CA HIS A 124 -10.60 0.53 -14.45
C HIS A 124 -10.84 0.12 -15.90
N VAL A 125 -10.14 0.75 -16.83
CA VAL A 125 -10.25 0.48 -18.26
C VAL A 125 -8.88 0.04 -18.78
N ILE A 126 -8.84 -1.08 -19.48
CA ILE A 126 -7.67 -1.54 -20.24
C ILE A 126 -8.06 -1.68 -21.71
N HIS A 127 -7.25 -1.12 -22.61
CA HIS A 127 -7.66 -0.91 -24.00
C HIS A 127 -6.50 -1.03 -24.99
N ILE A 128 -6.77 -1.63 -26.14
CA ILE A 128 -5.90 -1.67 -27.31
C ILE A 128 -6.75 -1.80 -28.57
N GLY A 129 -6.43 -1.04 -29.62
CA GLY A 129 -7.19 -1.05 -30.87
C GLY A 129 -8.21 0.09 -30.93
N ASP A 130 -9.38 -0.16 -31.51
CA ASP A 130 -10.39 0.86 -31.82
C ASP A 130 -11.75 0.64 -31.16
N THR A 131 -11.99 -0.51 -30.51
CA THR A 131 -13.16 -0.67 -29.60
C THR A 131 -13.19 0.47 -28.57
N ARG A 132 -14.37 1.05 -28.32
CA ARG A 132 -14.48 2.22 -27.44
C ARG A 132 -15.20 1.90 -26.13
N ALA A 133 -14.74 2.50 -25.04
CA ALA A 133 -15.45 2.52 -23.77
C ALA A 133 -15.90 3.93 -23.39
N TYR A 134 -17.10 4.05 -22.83
CA TYR A 134 -17.72 5.31 -22.42
C TYR A 134 -18.33 5.21 -21.01
N ARG A 135 -18.40 6.35 -20.32
CA ARG A 135 -19.15 6.55 -19.08
C ARG A 135 -20.17 7.66 -19.25
N LEU A 136 -21.45 7.35 -19.04
CA LEU A 136 -22.51 8.32 -18.85
C LEU A 136 -22.69 8.55 -17.34
N SER A 137 -22.25 9.72 -16.86
CA SER A 137 -22.38 10.14 -15.47
C SER A 137 -23.07 11.50 -15.43
N GLU A 138 -24.11 11.64 -14.60
CA GLU A 138 -24.85 12.90 -14.42
C GLU A 138 -25.33 13.53 -15.74
N GLY A 139 -25.68 12.68 -16.72
CA GLY A 139 -26.17 13.12 -18.04
C GLY A 139 -25.07 13.53 -19.04
N ARG A 140 -23.79 13.44 -18.67
CA ARG A 140 -22.65 13.71 -19.56
C ARG A 140 -21.97 12.42 -19.99
N LEU A 141 -21.83 12.22 -21.31
CA LEU A 141 -21.06 11.11 -21.87
C LEU A 141 -19.57 11.47 -21.94
N GLU A 142 -18.73 10.61 -21.39
CA GLU A 142 -17.28 10.74 -21.39
C GLU A 142 -16.66 9.50 -22.03
N ARG A 143 -15.85 9.69 -23.07
CA ARG A 143 -15.08 8.60 -23.69
C ARG A 143 -13.86 8.28 -22.82
N LEU A 144 -13.69 7.00 -22.47
CA LEU A 144 -12.63 6.50 -21.59
C LEU A 144 -11.41 5.95 -22.35
N THR A 145 -11.55 5.70 -23.65
CA THR A 145 -10.50 5.13 -24.52
C THR A 145 -10.05 6.11 -25.60
N THR A 146 -8.91 5.82 -26.24
CA THR A 146 -8.38 6.54 -27.38
C THR A 146 -7.98 5.56 -28.45
N ASP A 147 -8.61 5.64 -29.63
CA ASP A 147 -8.42 4.68 -30.72
C ASP A 147 -6.97 4.62 -31.21
N HIS A 148 -6.48 3.41 -31.49
CA HIS A 148 -5.13 3.12 -31.95
C HIS A 148 -5.07 2.90 -33.48
N ILE A 149 -5.33 3.96 -34.25
CA ILE A 149 -5.37 3.94 -35.72
C ILE A 149 -4.17 4.66 -36.37
N ALA A 150 -3.77 4.23 -37.56
CA ALA A 150 -2.50 4.58 -38.21
C ALA A 150 -2.48 5.94 -38.97
N GLY A 151 -3.61 6.62 -39.19
CA GLY A 151 -3.60 7.92 -39.89
C GLY A 151 -4.96 8.59 -40.16
N ARG A 152 -4.93 9.75 -40.86
CA ARG A 152 -6.10 10.49 -41.37
C ARG A 152 -6.27 10.24 -42.88
N GLY A 153 -7.51 10.19 -43.37
CA GLY A 153 -7.84 9.94 -44.79
C GLY A 153 -8.14 8.46 -45.06
N ASP A 154 -7.72 7.94 -46.21
CA ASP A 154 -8.03 6.56 -46.68
C ASP A 154 -7.41 5.44 -45.80
N LEU A 155 -6.53 5.78 -44.86
CA LEU A 155 -5.87 4.84 -43.92
C LEU A 155 -6.47 4.90 -42.50
N ALA A 156 -7.59 5.60 -42.31
CA ALA A 156 -8.22 5.78 -40.98
C ALA A 156 -8.74 4.47 -40.36
N HIS A 157 -8.93 3.41 -41.16
CA HIS A 157 -9.43 2.11 -40.72
C HIS A 157 -8.33 1.10 -40.36
N LEU A 158 -7.05 1.47 -40.49
CA LEU A 158 -5.95 0.56 -40.16
C LEU A 158 -5.49 0.76 -38.72
N LEU A 159 -5.56 -0.32 -37.93
CA LEU A 159 -5.02 -0.35 -36.57
C LEU A 159 -3.49 -0.24 -36.59
N ASN A 160 -2.95 0.58 -35.70
CA ASN A 160 -1.51 0.62 -35.41
C ASN A 160 -1.13 -0.20 -34.16
N ARG A 161 -2.13 -0.61 -33.36
CA ARG A 161 -1.98 -1.53 -32.22
C ARG A 161 -3.20 -2.43 -32.13
N ALA A 162 -2.96 -3.72 -31.96
CA ALA A 162 -3.97 -4.72 -31.71
C ALA A 162 -3.34 -5.89 -30.94
N ILE A 163 -4.15 -6.70 -30.29
CA ILE A 163 -3.70 -7.98 -29.74
C ILE A 163 -3.32 -8.89 -30.91
N GLY A 164 -2.17 -9.55 -30.82
CA GLY A 164 -1.67 -10.47 -31.85
C GLY A 164 -0.80 -9.83 -32.94
N PHE A 165 -0.63 -8.50 -32.97
CA PHE A 165 0.23 -7.81 -33.94
C PHE A 165 1.73 -8.00 -33.65
N GLU A 166 2.10 -7.80 -32.40
CA GLU A 166 3.49 -7.87 -31.92
C GLU A 166 3.58 -8.82 -30.72
N ASP A 167 4.78 -9.35 -30.46
CA ASP A 167 5.06 -10.20 -29.29
C ASP A 167 4.76 -9.47 -27.97
N PHE A 168 4.92 -8.14 -27.97
CA PHE A 168 4.60 -7.28 -26.83
C PHE A 168 3.52 -6.26 -27.17
N ALA A 169 2.33 -6.41 -26.58
CA ALA A 169 1.23 -5.46 -26.75
C ALA A 169 1.35 -4.24 -25.83
N ARG A 170 1.31 -3.04 -26.42
CA ARG A 170 1.21 -1.78 -25.69
C ARG A 170 -0.26 -1.37 -25.55
N PHE A 171 -0.86 -1.67 -24.40
CA PHE A 171 -2.23 -1.26 -24.07
C PHE A 171 -2.26 0.01 -23.23
N ASP A 172 -3.35 0.76 -23.35
CA ASP A 172 -3.66 1.91 -22.51
C ASP A 172 -4.39 1.44 -21.24
N TYR A 173 -4.21 2.21 -20.16
CA TYR A 173 -4.88 1.97 -18.88
C TYR A 173 -5.40 3.27 -18.29
N ALA A 174 -6.68 3.30 -17.94
CA ALA A 174 -7.33 4.44 -17.31
C ALA A 174 -8.11 4.00 -16.05
N THR A 175 -8.38 4.95 -15.15
CA THR A 175 -9.21 4.70 -13.96
C THR A 175 -10.08 5.91 -13.68
N VAL A 176 -11.37 5.68 -13.45
CA VAL A 176 -12.35 6.71 -13.13
C VAL A 176 -13.19 6.31 -11.91
N GLY A 177 -13.61 7.29 -11.12
CA GLY A 177 -14.54 7.05 -10.00
C GLY A 177 -15.94 6.68 -10.49
N LEU A 178 -16.64 5.82 -9.75
CA LEU A 178 -18.02 5.44 -10.02
C LEU A 178 -18.96 6.25 -9.13
N ARG A 179 -20.08 6.68 -9.71
CA ARG A 179 -21.25 7.15 -9.00
C ARG A 179 -22.39 6.15 -9.14
N GLN A 180 -23.27 6.17 -8.15
CA GLN A 180 -24.51 5.40 -8.26
C GLN A 180 -25.29 5.92 -9.47
N HIS A 181 -25.86 5.01 -10.25
CA HIS A 181 -26.56 5.31 -11.50
C HIS A 181 -25.69 5.76 -12.68
N ASP A 182 -24.36 5.64 -12.57
CA ASP A 182 -23.48 5.67 -13.74
C ASP A 182 -23.82 4.51 -14.68
N ARG A 183 -23.74 4.79 -15.98
CA ARG A 183 -23.91 3.81 -17.04
C ARG A 183 -22.65 3.74 -17.88
N LEU A 184 -22.14 2.53 -18.08
CA LEU A 184 -20.92 2.27 -18.82
C LEU A 184 -21.26 1.54 -20.12
N LEU A 185 -20.56 1.88 -21.19
CA LEU A 185 -20.71 1.26 -22.51
C LEU A 185 -19.34 0.79 -22.99
N ILE A 186 -19.26 -0.42 -23.56
CA ILE A 186 -18.18 -0.83 -24.46
C ILE A 186 -18.82 -1.18 -25.81
N CYS A 187 -18.28 -0.67 -26.92
CA CYS A 187 -18.80 -0.96 -28.25
C CYS A 187 -17.70 -1.13 -29.31
N SER A 188 -18.01 -1.91 -30.36
CA SER A 188 -17.17 -2.07 -31.56
C SER A 188 -17.39 -0.93 -32.56
N ASP A 189 -16.53 -0.87 -33.57
CA ASP A 189 -16.53 0.17 -34.59
C ASP A 189 -17.78 0.14 -35.47
N GLY A 190 -18.41 -1.03 -35.64
CA GLY A 190 -19.70 -1.15 -36.32
C GLY A 190 -20.81 -0.34 -35.63
N VAL A 191 -20.68 0.00 -34.35
CA VAL A 191 -21.61 0.89 -33.64
C VAL A 191 -21.08 2.33 -33.65
N HIS A 192 -19.90 2.59 -33.10
CA HIS A 192 -19.40 3.97 -32.93
C HIS A 192 -18.83 4.60 -34.21
N GLY A 193 -18.66 3.82 -35.27
CA GLY A 193 -18.22 4.28 -36.59
C GLY A 193 -19.34 4.97 -37.38
N VAL A 194 -20.60 4.58 -37.15
CA VAL A 194 -21.78 5.21 -37.79
C VAL A 194 -22.58 6.09 -36.83
N LEU A 195 -22.53 5.82 -35.53
CA LEU A 195 -23.21 6.63 -34.51
C LEU A 195 -22.26 7.64 -33.88
N ALA A 196 -22.60 8.93 -33.99
CA ALA A 196 -21.89 9.98 -33.29
C ALA A 196 -22.14 9.95 -31.76
N ASP A 197 -21.20 10.47 -30.97
CA ASP A 197 -21.25 10.45 -29.50
C ASP A 197 -22.55 11.04 -28.92
N HIS A 198 -23.11 12.08 -29.54
CA HIS A 198 -24.38 12.67 -29.10
C HIS A 198 -25.57 11.70 -29.22
N ARG A 199 -25.55 10.82 -30.24
CA ARG A 199 -26.58 9.79 -30.44
C ARG A 199 -26.43 8.66 -29.42
N LEU A 200 -25.18 8.25 -29.14
CA LEU A 200 -24.87 7.30 -28.07
C LEU A 200 -25.37 7.83 -26.71
N GLN A 201 -25.10 9.10 -26.41
CA GLN A 201 -25.54 9.75 -25.18
C GLN A 201 -27.07 9.76 -25.07
N LEU A 202 -27.78 10.10 -26.15
CA LEU A 202 -29.25 10.12 -26.17
C LEU A 202 -29.83 8.75 -25.82
N LEU A 203 -29.39 7.70 -26.51
CA LEU A 203 -29.89 6.33 -26.32
C LEU A 203 -29.57 5.80 -24.91
N LEU A 204 -28.35 6.04 -24.41
CA LEU A 204 -27.99 5.66 -23.04
C LEU A 204 -28.79 6.43 -21.98
N SER A 205 -29.24 7.66 -22.29
CA SER A 205 -30.00 8.51 -21.35
C SER A 205 -31.47 8.10 -21.19
N GLU A 206 -32.00 7.25 -22.07
CA GLU A 206 -33.38 6.72 -21.96
C GLU A 206 -33.60 5.84 -20.72
N ARG A 207 -32.51 5.36 -20.10
CA ARG A 207 -32.52 4.59 -18.85
C ARG A 207 -33.39 3.32 -18.88
N THR A 208 -33.53 2.70 -20.05
CA THR A 208 -34.06 1.32 -20.21
C THR A 208 -33.10 0.28 -19.61
N SER A 209 -33.49 -0.99 -19.57
CA SER A 209 -32.58 -2.03 -19.06
C SER A 209 -31.29 -2.11 -19.90
N PRO A 210 -30.15 -2.58 -19.34
CA PRO A 210 -28.89 -2.67 -20.08
C PRO A 210 -29.00 -3.43 -21.41
N GLU A 211 -29.78 -4.50 -21.44
CA GLU A 211 -30.02 -5.32 -22.64
C GLU A 211 -30.82 -4.55 -23.70
N GLU A 212 -31.88 -3.85 -23.30
CA GLU A 212 -32.68 -3.01 -24.21
C GLU A 212 -31.88 -1.81 -24.73
N SER A 213 -31.06 -1.19 -23.87
CA SER A 213 -30.14 -0.12 -24.28
C SER A 213 -29.10 -0.62 -25.28
N ALA A 214 -28.52 -1.81 -25.05
CA ALA A 214 -27.59 -2.43 -25.99
C ALA A 214 -28.27 -2.75 -27.34
N ARG A 215 -29.50 -3.28 -27.31
CA ARG A 215 -30.31 -3.52 -28.52
C ARG A 215 -30.59 -2.24 -29.28
N ALA A 216 -31.04 -1.19 -28.60
CA ALA A 216 -31.33 0.11 -29.22
C ALA A 216 -30.09 0.76 -29.86
N LEU A 217 -28.90 0.57 -29.28
CA LEU A 217 -27.63 1.02 -29.87
C LEU A 217 -27.31 0.28 -31.17
N VAL A 218 -27.49 -1.04 -31.19
CA VAL A 218 -27.24 -1.87 -32.37
C VAL A 218 -28.28 -1.63 -33.47
N ASP A 219 -29.56 -1.54 -33.11
CA ASP A 219 -30.66 -1.22 -34.04
C ASP A 219 -30.46 0.17 -34.67
N ALA A 220 -30.05 1.17 -33.88
CA ALA A 220 -29.72 2.49 -34.40
C ALA A 220 -28.52 2.47 -35.36
N ALA A 221 -27.52 1.62 -35.11
CA ALA A 221 -26.38 1.45 -36.01
C ALA A 221 -26.77 0.75 -37.32
N LEU A 222 -27.66 -0.24 -37.26
CA LEU A 222 -28.26 -0.88 -38.44
C LEU A 222 -29.05 0.13 -39.28
N ASP A 223 -29.90 0.94 -38.66
CA ASP A 223 -30.68 1.98 -39.32
C ASP A 223 -29.80 3.08 -39.92
N ALA A 224 -28.67 3.40 -39.27
CA ALA A 224 -27.65 4.31 -39.79
C ALA A 224 -26.81 3.71 -40.94
N GLY A 225 -27.05 2.45 -41.29
CA GLY A 225 -26.45 1.78 -42.45
C GLY A 225 -25.12 1.09 -42.18
N SER A 226 -24.82 0.72 -40.92
CA SER A 226 -23.61 -0.05 -40.60
C SER A 226 -23.52 -1.34 -41.41
N THR A 227 -22.32 -1.66 -41.87
CA THR A 227 -22.04 -2.87 -42.65
C THR A 227 -21.15 -3.85 -41.92
N ASP A 228 -20.62 -3.49 -40.74
CA ASP A 228 -19.69 -4.31 -39.98
C ASP A 228 -20.38 -5.13 -38.87
N ASN A 229 -19.59 -5.90 -38.12
CA ASN A 229 -20.07 -6.51 -36.88
C ASN A 229 -20.38 -5.42 -35.85
N MET A 230 -21.51 -5.56 -35.16
CA MET A 230 -22.01 -4.54 -34.24
C MET A 230 -22.17 -5.14 -32.86
N THR A 231 -21.38 -4.62 -31.92
CA THR A 231 -21.41 -5.06 -30.55
C THR A 231 -21.56 -3.88 -29.61
N ALA A 232 -22.50 -3.99 -28.67
CA ALA A 232 -22.70 -3.05 -27.59
C ALA A 232 -22.88 -3.81 -26.28
N LEU A 233 -22.07 -3.50 -25.27
CA LEU A 233 -22.18 -4.00 -23.90
C LEU A 233 -22.45 -2.82 -22.97
N VAL A 234 -23.51 -2.92 -22.17
CA VAL A 234 -23.92 -1.88 -21.23
C VAL A 234 -23.86 -2.40 -19.80
N LEU A 235 -23.29 -1.62 -18.88
CA LEU A 235 -23.35 -1.86 -17.44
C LEU A 235 -24.04 -0.70 -16.72
N ASP A 236 -25.03 -1.02 -15.89
CA ASP A 236 -25.67 -0.08 -14.98
C ASP A 236 -25.14 -0.27 -13.56
N VAL A 237 -24.59 0.80 -12.97
CA VAL A 237 -24.20 0.83 -11.56
C VAL A 237 -25.44 1.07 -10.70
N VAL A 238 -26.00 0.00 -10.13
CA VAL A 238 -27.24 0.05 -9.34
C VAL A 238 -26.95 0.48 -7.89
N ASP A 239 -25.98 -0.17 -7.28
CA ASP A 239 -25.57 0.08 -5.90
C ASP A 239 -24.05 0.17 -5.85
N LEU A 240 -23.55 1.12 -5.07
CA LEU A 240 -22.14 1.18 -4.74
C LEU A 240 -21.96 0.75 -3.29
N PRO A 241 -20.83 0.10 -2.95
CA PRO A 241 -20.47 -0.09 -1.56
C PRO A 241 -20.42 1.30 -0.89
N PRO A 242 -20.75 1.39 0.42
CA PRO A 242 -20.76 2.65 1.13
C PRO A 242 -19.45 3.42 0.89
N ALA A 243 -19.59 4.71 0.62
CA ALA A 243 -18.49 5.65 0.49
C ALA A 243 -17.85 5.83 1.87
N ASP A 244 -17.08 4.83 2.29
CA ASP A 244 -16.46 4.83 3.59
C ASP A 244 -14.96 4.65 3.38
N ARG A 245 -14.23 5.75 3.56
CA ARG A 245 -12.75 5.88 3.71
C ARG A 245 -11.93 6.14 2.44
N ASP A 246 -12.39 5.74 1.25
CA ASP A 246 -11.66 5.97 -0.02
C ASP A 246 -12.02 7.33 -0.71
N GLU A 247 -13.23 7.88 -0.52
CA GLU A 247 -13.59 9.23 -1.00
C GLU A 247 -12.86 10.34 -0.25
N LEU A 248 -12.65 10.17 1.07
CA LEU A 248 -11.85 11.07 1.90
C LEU A 248 -10.40 11.15 1.35
N THR A 249 -9.83 10.01 1.02
CA THR A 249 -8.49 9.89 0.41
C THR A 249 -8.39 10.68 -0.90
N HIS A 250 -9.40 10.59 -1.78
CA HIS A 250 -9.41 11.35 -3.04
C HIS A 250 -9.62 12.85 -2.82
N SER A 251 -10.50 13.25 -1.89
CA SER A 251 -10.70 14.66 -1.54
C SER A 251 -9.45 15.30 -0.92
N ILE A 252 -8.76 14.60 -0.01
CA ILE A 252 -7.49 15.05 0.58
C ILE A 252 -6.42 15.18 -0.51
N ALA A 253 -6.41 14.27 -1.49
CA ALA A 253 -5.46 14.32 -2.61
C ALA A 253 -5.64 15.55 -3.51
N THR A 254 -6.83 16.15 -3.61
CA THR A 254 -7.08 17.31 -4.48
C THR A 254 -6.94 18.66 -3.78
N LEU A 255 -6.86 18.70 -2.45
CA LEU A 255 -6.72 19.95 -1.69
C LEU A 255 -5.44 20.72 -2.06
N PRO A 256 -5.48 22.06 -2.15
CA PRO A 256 -4.31 22.86 -2.43
C PRO A 256 -3.35 22.84 -1.23
N ILE A 257 -2.05 22.88 -1.52
CA ILE A 257 -1.02 23.12 -0.51
C ILE A 257 -0.67 24.61 -0.59
N LEU A 258 -0.90 25.32 0.51
CA LEU A 258 -0.71 26.77 0.63
C LEU A 258 0.47 27.07 1.57
N ASP A 259 0.85 28.34 1.67
CA ASP A 259 1.88 28.79 2.61
C ASP A 259 1.59 28.36 4.05
N LEU A 260 2.66 28.08 4.78
CA LEU A 260 2.56 27.63 6.17
C LEU A 260 1.92 28.75 7.01
N PRO A 261 0.91 28.43 7.81
CA PRO A 261 0.27 29.41 8.68
C PRO A 261 1.19 29.79 9.85
N GLU A 262 0.85 30.89 10.53
CA GLU A 262 1.53 31.38 11.71
C GLU A 262 0.72 31.15 13.00
N VAL A 263 1.40 31.28 14.15
CA VAL A 263 0.75 31.21 15.46
C VAL A 263 -0.26 32.35 15.57
N GLY A 264 -1.50 32.02 15.95
CA GLY A 264 -2.61 32.97 16.04
C GLY A 264 -3.56 32.97 14.84
N ASP A 265 -3.17 32.35 13.71
CA ASP A 265 -4.04 32.22 12.55
C ASP A 265 -5.28 31.36 12.83
N ILE A 266 -6.34 31.62 12.08
CA ILE A 266 -7.55 30.80 12.07
C ILE A 266 -7.71 30.15 10.71
N ILE A 267 -7.57 28.82 10.64
CA ILE A 267 -7.71 28.02 9.42
C ILE A 267 -8.89 27.07 9.61
N ASP A 268 -9.93 27.17 8.77
CA ASP A 268 -11.09 26.25 8.78
C ASP A 268 -11.71 26.02 10.17
N ASP A 269 -11.86 27.12 10.92
CA ASP A 269 -12.34 27.17 12.30
C ASP A 269 -11.38 26.56 13.36
N PHE A 270 -10.12 26.31 13.01
CA PHE A 270 -9.06 25.97 13.96
C PHE A 270 -8.22 27.20 14.28
N MET A 271 -8.18 27.59 15.55
CA MET A 271 -7.28 28.64 16.04
C MET A 271 -5.92 28.02 16.36
N LEU A 272 -4.89 28.40 15.61
CA LEU A 272 -3.55 27.87 15.77
C LEU A 272 -2.85 28.51 16.98
N GLY A 273 -2.35 27.68 17.87
CA GLY A 273 -1.54 28.05 19.02
C GLY A 273 -0.06 27.74 18.78
N GLU A 274 0.61 27.17 19.77
CA GLU A 274 2.05 26.88 19.71
C GLU A 274 2.45 25.88 18.62
N ILE A 275 3.67 26.05 18.08
CA ILE A 275 4.30 25.08 17.18
C ILE A 275 4.87 23.94 18.04
N LEU A 276 4.41 22.72 17.76
CA LEU A 276 4.89 21.51 18.45
C LEU A 276 6.15 20.95 17.78
N SER A 277 6.26 21.09 16.46
CA SER A 277 7.40 20.63 15.68
C SER A 277 7.46 21.35 14.34
N ASP A 278 8.67 21.73 13.91
CA ASP A 278 8.93 22.30 12.59
C ASP A 278 10.01 21.46 11.90
N GLY A 279 9.57 20.44 11.19
CA GLY A 279 10.46 19.50 10.50
C GLY A 279 10.73 19.91 9.06
N ARG A 280 11.59 19.14 8.38
CA ARG A 280 11.91 19.35 6.95
C ARG A 280 10.68 19.32 6.03
N TYR A 281 9.67 18.51 6.37
CA TYR A 281 8.56 18.19 5.48
C TYR A 281 7.21 18.72 5.95
N SER A 282 7.04 18.92 7.25
CA SER A 282 5.78 19.34 7.83
C SER A 282 5.98 20.14 9.11
N ARG A 283 5.03 21.03 9.37
CA ARG A 283 4.92 21.80 10.61
C ARG A 283 3.68 21.37 11.38
N LEU A 284 3.83 21.12 12.67
CA LEU A 284 2.76 20.72 13.57
C LEU A 284 2.42 21.86 14.52
N PHE A 285 1.13 22.17 14.63
CA PHE A 285 0.59 23.16 15.56
C PHE A 285 -0.32 22.48 16.57
N LYS A 286 -0.25 22.90 17.83
CA LYS A 286 -1.37 22.76 18.76
C LYS A 286 -2.43 23.79 18.35
N ALA A 287 -3.70 23.40 18.35
CA ALA A 287 -4.80 24.29 17.98
C ALA A 287 -6.07 23.99 18.78
N ILE A 288 -7.03 24.92 18.71
CA ILE A 288 -8.37 24.76 19.27
C ILE A 288 -9.38 24.68 18.12
N ASP A 289 -10.15 23.58 18.06
CA ASP A 289 -11.30 23.47 17.17
C ASP A 289 -12.44 24.36 17.70
N LYS A 290 -12.69 25.52 17.07
CA LYS A 290 -13.71 26.46 17.54
C LYS A 290 -15.14 25.93 17.40
N ARG A 291 -15.39 24.91 16.55
CA ARG A 291 -16.72 24.29 16.42
C ARG A 291 -17.02 23.36 17.58
N GLN A 292 -16.02 22.60 18.04
CA GLN A 292 -16.18 21.54 19.03
C GLN A 292 -15.63 21.90 20.42
N GLY A 293 -14.86 22.99 20.53
CA GLY A 293 -14.26 23.46 21.78
C GLY A 293 -13.15 22.55 22.31
N ARG A 294 -12.47 21.76 21.46
CA ARG A 294 -11.44 20.81 21.88
C ARG A 294 -10.05 21.17 21.35
N GLU A 295 -9.02 20.83 22.13
CA GLU A 295 -7.62 20.91 21.69
C GLU A 295 -7.28 19.78 20.72
N VAL A 296 -6.59 20.13 19.64
CA VAL A 296 -6.17 19.22 18.57
C VAL A 296 -4.76 19.56 18.11
N VAL A 297 -4.17 18.70 17.29
CA VAL A 297 -2.93 18.97 16.58
C VAL A 297 -3.22 19.01 15.08
N LEU A 298 -2.71 20.04 14.40
CA LEU A 298 -2.77 20.16 12.94
C LEU A 298 -1.37 19.99 12.36
N LYS A 299 -1.24 19.13 11.34
CA LYS A 299 -0.01 18.92 10.57
C LYS A 299 -0.17 19.51 9.19
N PHE A 300 0.68 20.46 8.84
CA PHE A 300 0.71 21.13 7.52
C PHE A 300 1.95 20.70 6.74
N PRO A 301 1.84 20.38 5.43
CA PRO A 301 2.99 20.14 4.56
C PRO A 301 3.75 21.44 4.24
N HIS A 302 5.07 21.37 4.10
CA HIS A 302 5.87 22.51 3.65
C HIS A 302 5.71 22.74 2.12
N PRO A 303 5.39 23.96 1.64
CA PRO A 303 5.13 24.23 0.21
C PRO A 303 6.25 23.84 -0.75
N ARG A 304 7.51 24.05 -0.34
CA ARG A 304 8.72 23.68 -1.12
C ARG A 304 8.89 22.18 -1.36
N VAL A 305 8.21 21.36 -0.58
CA VAL A 305 8.26 19.89 -0.62
C VAL A 305 7.00 19.34 -1.33
N ALA A 306 5.93 20.14 -1.39
CA ALA A 306 4.64 19.80 -1.99
C ALA A 306 4.64 19.61 -3.50
N SER A 307 5.64 20.17 -4.20
CA SER A 307 5.84 19.98 -5.64
C SER A 307 6.28 18.55 -5.99
N GLU A 308 6.74 17.78 -5.01
CA GLU A 308 7.04 16.36 -5.15
C GLU A 308 5.80 15.55 -4.76
N GLY A 309 5.18 14.86 -5.74
CA GLY A 309 3.95 14.09 -5.53
C GLY A 309 4.02 13.01 -4.44
N SER A 310 5.24 12.63 -4.02
CA SER A 310 5.54 11.71 -2.93
C SER A 310 5.06 12.18 -1.55
N TYR A 311 5.02 13.49 -1.27
CA TYR A 311 4.66 14.00 0.06
C TYR A 311 3.17 14.25 0.24
N ARG A 312 2.47 14.66 -0.82
CA ARG A 312 1.00 14.69 -0.82
C ARG A 312 0.43 13.31 -0.51
N LEU A 313 1.05 12.29 -1.10
CA LEU A 313 0.73 10.91 -0.84
C LEU A 313 0.96 10.50 0.62
N ALA A 314 1.90 11.13 1.34
CA ALA A 314 2.12 10.83 2.76
C ALA A 314 0.89 11.21 3.61
N PHE A 315 0.30 12.38 3.40
CA PHE A 315 -0.92 12.80 4.10
C PHE A 315 -2.12 11.92 3.74
N VAL A 316 -2.22 11.55 2.46
CA VAL A 316 -3.23 10.61 1.97
C VAL A 316 -3.08 9.23 2.63
N ARG A 317 -1.86 8.70 2.72
CA ARG A 317 -1.56 7.43 3.41
C ARG A 317 -1.95 7.52 4.88
N GLU A 318 -1.55 8.58 5.58
CA GLU A 318 -1.86 8.77 7.00
C GLU A 318 -3.37 8.71 7.23
N ALA A 319 -4.13 9.49 6.44
CA ALA A 319 -5.59 9.49 6.47
C ALA A 319 -6.17 8.10 6.17
N TRP A 320 -5.66 7.42 5.14
CA TRP A 320 -6.12 6.08 4.76
C TRP A 320 -5.89 5.04 5.87
N VAL A 321 -4.72 5.05 6.52
CA VAL A 321 -4.39 4.12 7.61
C VAL A 321 -5.28 4.38 8.82
N ALA A 322 -5.42 5.64 9.24
CA ALA A 322 -6.30 5.99 10.38
C ALA A 322 -7.75 5.64 10.09
N ALA A 323 -8.16 5.79 8.82
CA ALA A 323 -9.44 5.40 8.31
C ALA A 323 -9.57 3.89 8.13
N ARG A 324 -8.59 3.03 8.48
CA ARG A 324 -8.71 1.56 8.36
C ARG A 324 -8.40 0.84 9.67
N VAL A 325 -7.46 1.38 10.44
CA VAL A 325 -6.98 0.83 11.70
C VAL A 325 -7.47 1.68 12.86
N ARG A 326 -8.46 1.19 13.59
CA ARG A 326 -8.87 1.75 14.89
C ARG A 326 -8.31 0.86 16.00
N SER A 327 -7.35 1.38 16.75
CA SER A 327 -6.67 0.63 17.81
C SER A 327 -6.29 1.56 18.94
N LEU A 328 -6.36 1.05 20.17
CA LEU A 328 -5.91 1.74 21.38
C LEU A 328 -4.39 1.97 21.42
N TRP A 329 -3.63 1.56 20.40
CA TRP A 329 -2.17 1.72 20.35
C TRP A 329 -1.69 2.61 19.21
N ILE A 330 -2.58 2.98 18.28
CA ILE A 330 -2.25 3.76 17.07
C ILE A 330 -2.85 5.16 17.20
N GLY A 331 -2.13 6.15 16.70
CA GLY A 331 -2.62 7.52 16.57
C GLY A 331 -3.87 7.60 15.69
N GLU A 332 -4.83 8.41 16.10
CA GLU A 332 -6.07 8.63 15.37
C GLU A 332 -5.95 9.90 14.53
N ILE A 333 -6.62 9.90 13.37
CA ILE A 333 -6.91 11.12 12.63
C ILE A 333 -8.38 11.45 12.84
N ILE A 334 -8.62 12.72 13.15
CA ILE A 334 -9.95 13.28 13.25
C ILE A 334 -10.45 13.53 11.82
N GLU A 335 -11.44 12.75 11.41
CA GLU A 335 -12.15 12.95 10.15
C GLU A 335 -12.92 14.29 10.21
N LEU A 336 -12.77 15.10 9.16
CA LEU A 336 -13.49 16.36 8.98
C LEU A 336 -14.51 16.22 7.84
N PRO A 337 -15.62 16.98 7.88
CA PRO A 337 -16.51 17.10 6.72
C PRO A 337 -15.75 17.60 5.50
N ALA A 338 -16.05 17.06 4.31
CA ALA A 338 -15.32 17.35 3.08
C ALA A 338 -15.33 18.86 2.73
N GLU A 339 -16.39 19.58 3.08
CA GLU A 339 -16.53 21.01 2.79
C GLU A 339 -15.79 21.91 3.79
N ARG A 340 -15.27 21.35 4.90
CA ARG A 340 -14.59 22.13 5.93
C ARG A 340 -13.14 22.45 5.55
N GLN A 341 -12.44 21.53 4.89
CA GLN A 341 -11.01 21.71 4.59
C GLN A 341 -10.82 22.55 3.32
N THR A 342 -10.18 23.71 3.44
CA THR A 342 -9.86 24.57 2.30
C THR A 342 -8.46 24.33 1.73
N ARG A 343 -7.62 23.61 2.48
CA ARG A 343 -6.23 23.29 2.14
C ARG A 343 -5.80 21.97 2.76
N LEU A 344 -4.70 21.40 2.29
CA LEU A 344 -4.20 20.12 2.78
C LEU A 344 -3.60 20.24 4.19
N TYR A 345 -4.23 19.61 5.18
CA TYR A 345 -3.67 19.32 6.51
C TYR A 345 -4.36 18.09 7.10
N SER A 346 -3.71 17.45 8.09
CA SER A 346 -4.36 16.42 8.91
C SER A 346 -4.62 16.94 10.32
N VAL A 347 -5.73 16.51 10.91
CA VAL A 347 -6.12 16.84 12.29
C VAL A 347 -6.02 15.57 13.12
N MET A 348 -5.37 15.65 14.27
CA MET A 348 -5.22 14.52 15.19
C MET A 348 -5.53 14.97 16.63
N PRO A 349 -5.96 14.05 17.52
CA PRO A 349 -6.14 14.38 18.92
C PRO A 349 -4.84 14.88 19.55
N LEU A 350 -4.92 15.89 20.43
CA LEU A 350 -3.79 16.26 21.26
C LEU A 350 -3.61 15.21 22.37
N TYR A 351 -2.60 14.38 22.23
CA TYR A 351 -2.27 13.37 23.24
C TYR A 351 -1.55 13.99 24.44
N GLN A 352 -2.15 13.83 25.62
CA GLN A 352 -1.57 14.31 26.88
C GLN A 352 -0.45 13.38 27.36
N GLY A 353 0.79 13.76 27.11
CA GLY A 353 1.96 12.90 27.32
C GLY A 353 3.28 13.54 26.90
N GLU A 354 4.29 12.71 26.73
CA GLU A 354 5.59 13.07 26.15
C GLU A 354 5.98 12.02 25.09
N THR A 355 6.86 12.35 24.16
CA THR A 355 7.41 11.35 23.22
C THR A 355 8.36 10.41 23.97
N LEU A 356 8.55 9.20 23.45
CA LEU A 356 9.54 8.28 23.99
C LEU A 356 10.93 8.91 23.92
N GLU A 357 11.24 9.69 22.88
CA GLU A 357 12.51 10.41 22.78
C GLU A 357 12.72 11.39 23.95
N GLN A 358 11.69 12.17 24.30
CA GLN A 358 11.73 13.05 25.48
C GLN A 358 11.96 12.25 26.77
N ARG A 359 11.30 11.08 26.91
CA ARG A 359 11.49 10.18 28.06
C ARG A 359 12.92 9.61 28.12
N LEU A 360 13.54 9.31 26.99
CA LEU A 360 14.92 8.79 26.93
C LEU A 360 15.96 9.84 27.34
N ASN A 361 15.69 11.11 27.04
CA ASN A 361 16.56 12.23 27.41
C ASN A 361 16.41 12.65 28.88
N ARG A 362 15.42 12.11 29.60
CA ARG A 362 15.14 12.44 31.01
C ARG A 362 15.79 11.46 31.98
N SER A 363 16.36 12.00 33.06
CA SER A 363 16.86 11.20 34.19
C SER A 363 15.77 10.98 35.26
N PRO A 364 15.72 9.80 35.93
CA PRO A 364 16.58 8.63 35.71
C PRO A 364 16.21 7.87 34.42
N GLN A 365 17.18 7.10 33.91
CA GLN A 365 16.97 6.20 32.77
C GLN A 365 15.85 5.19 33.05
N LEU A 366 15.29 4.61 31.98
CA LEU A 366 14.26 3.58 32.08
C LEU A 366 14.74 2.39 32.93
N SER A 367 13.87 1.97 33.84
CA SER A 367 14.03 0.70 34.55
C SER A 367 13.76 -0.47 33.60
N LEU A 368 14.27 -1.67 33.93
CA LEU A 368 13.99 -2.87 33.15
C LEU A 368 12.49 -3.12 32.98
N ALA A 369 11.73 -2.99 34.07
CA ALA A 369 10.28 -3.22 34.07
C ALA A 369 9.53 -2.18 33.23
N GLU A 370 9.88 -0.90 33.35
CA GLU A 370 9.28 0.18 32.56
C GLU A 370 9.59 0.00 31.06
N GLY A 371 10.85 -0.29 30.73
CA GLY A 371 11.30 -0.51 29.35
C GLY A 371 10.61 -1.71 28.69
N ILE A 372 10.50 -2.85 29.38
CA ILE A 372 9.77 -4.01 28.87
C ILE A 372 8.29 -3.67 28.69
N GLY A 373 7.67 -3.00 29.67
CA GLY A 373 6.26 -2.60 29.58
C GLY A 373 5.95 -1.68 28.39
N ILE A 374 6.87 -0.79 28.01
CA ILE A 374 6.75 0.05 26.82
C ILE A 374 6.99 -0.79 25.55
N ALA A 375 8.06 -1.59 25.51
CA ALA A 375 8.44 -2.41 24.36
C ALA A 375 7.34 -3.39 23.95
N THR A 376 6.73 -4.07 24.91
CA THR A 376 5.59 -4.97 24.72
C THR A 376 4.39 -4.25 24.10
N LYS A 377 4.02 -3.07 24.62
CA LYS A 377 2.89 -2.29 24.09
C LYS A 377 3.17 -1.80 22.67
N LEU A 378 4.42 -1.39 22.41
CA LEU A 378 4.84 -0.94 21.09
C LEU A 378 4.83 -2.11 20.09
N ALA A 379 5.31 -3.29 20.47
CA ALA A 379 5.22 -4.49 19.65
C ALA A 379 3.77 -4.85 19.29
N ARG A 380 2.83 -4.71 20.24
CA ARG A 380 1.39 -4.88 19.99
C ARG A 380 0.81 -3.81 19.04
N ALA A 381 1.31 -2.58 19.12
CA ALA A 381 0.95 -1.51 18.17
C ALA A 381 1.37 -1.90 16.75
N VAL A 382 2.63 -2.29 16.57
CA VAL A 382 3.19 -2.73 15.27
C VAL A 382 2.45 -3.95 14.74
N ALA A 383 2.17 -4.94 15.60
CA ALA A 383 1.40 -6.12 15.23
C ALA A 383 -0.01 -5.77 14.72
N THR A 384 -0.62 -4.72 15.27
CA THR A 384 -1.94 -4.26 14.84
C THR A 384 -1.88 -3.71 13.41
N LEU A 385 -0.81 -2.99 13.05
CA LEU A 385 -0.59 -2.52 11.68
C LEU A 385 -0.31 -3.70 10.72
N HIS A 386 0.57 -4.62 11.11
CA HIS A 386 0.92 -5.79 10.29
C HIS A 386 -0.29 -6.67 9.99
N ARG A 387 -1.19 -6.89 10.96
CA ARG A 387 -2.46 -7.62 10.75
C ARG A 387 -3.41 -6.92 9.78
N ALA A 388 -3.31 -5.60 9.64
CA ALA A 388 -4.03 -4.83 8.65
C ALA A 388 -3.31 -4.77 7.28
N GLY A 389 -2.16 -5.44 7.14
CA GLY A 389 -1.32 -5.42 5.94
C GLY A 389 -0.55 -4.11 5.76
N ILE A 390 -0.28 -3.39 6.85
CA ILE A 390 0.33 -2.05 6.84
C ILE A 390 1.71 -2.14 7.49
N ILE A 391 2.75 -1.69 6.80
CA ILE A 391 4.11 -1.62 7.32
C ILE A 391 4.41 -0.16 7.69
N HIS A 392 4.89 0.12 8.89
CA HIS A 392 5.07 1.49 9.37
C HIS A 392 6.25 2.22 8.71
N ARG A 393 7.38 1.54 8.51
CA ARG A 393 8.64 2.03 7.90
C ARG A 393 9.42 3.13 8.65
N ASP A 394 8.93 3.68 9.77
CA ASP A 394 9.65 4.70 10.56
C ASP A 394 9.35 4.56 12.06
N ILE A 395 9.52 3.35 12.58
CA ILE A 395 9.39 3.08 14.02
C ILE A 395 10.63 3.64 14.73
N LYS A 396 10.42 4.68 15.53
CA LYS A 396 11.45 5.34 16.35
C LYS A 396 10.81 6.03 17.56
N PRO A 397 11.59 6.38 18.60
CA PRO A 397 11.06 7.05 19.79
C PRO A 397 10.30 8.36 19.57
N ASP A 398 10.65 9.15 18.57
CA ASP A 398 9.92 10.39 18.23
C ASP A 398 8.47 10.12 17.83
N ASN A 399 8.21 8.96 17.24
CA ASN A 399 6.90 8.55 16.73
C ASN A 399 6.09 7.74 17.78
N VAL A 400 6.56 7.67 19.03
CA VAL A 400 5.88 6.97 20.13
C VAL A 400 5.54 7.97 21.21
N ILE A 401 4.25 8.23 21.44
CA ILE A 401 3.78 9.10 22.52
C ILE A 401 3.39 8.27 23.73
N LEU A 402 4.01 8.54 24.88
CA LEU A 402 3.69 7.94 26.16
C LEU A 402 2.62 8.77 26.86
N LEU A 403 1.47 8.16 27.14
CA LEU A 403 0.31 8.84 27.73
C LEU A 403 0.36 8.86 29.26
N LYS A 404 -0.20 9.92 29.87
CA LYS A 404 -0.51 9.96 31.31
C LYS A 404 -1.49 8.82 31.65
N GLY A 405 -0.98 7.75 32.27
CA GLY A 405 -1.72 6.50 32.49
C GLY A 405 -0.98 5.23 32.02
N GLY A 406 0.20 5.38 31.41
CA GLY A 406 1.07 4.25 31.07
C GLY A 406 0.70 3.51 29.79
N SER A 407 -0.26 4.01 29.02
CA SER A 407 -0.51 3.58 27.64
C SER A 407 0.40 4.34 26.67
N LEU A 408 0.40 3.95 25.38
CA LEU A 408 1.12 4.67 24.32
C LEU A 408 0.28 4.83 23.06
N ARG A 409 0.76 5.70 22.16
CA ARG A 409 0.26 5.88 20.79
C ARG A 409 1.44 5.89 19.83
N LEU A 410 1.44 5.00 18.86
CA LEU A 410 2.34 5.03 17.71
C LEU A 410 1.73 5.95 16.65
N VAL A 411 2.47 7.00 16.28
CA VAL A 411 2.02 8.08 15.39
C VAL A 411 2.91 8.20 14.15
N ASP A 412 2.56 9.11 13.25
CA ASP A 412 3.27 9.42 12.00
C ASP A 412 3.35 8.25 11.00
N LEU A 413 2.19 7.95 10.40
CA LEU A 413 2.03 6.91 9.38
C LEU A 413 2.22 7.46 7.96
N GLY A 414 2.77 8.68 7.81
CA GLY A 414 2.91 9.34 6.51
C GLY A 414 3.83 8.58 5.55
N VAL A 415 4.76 7.81 6.09
CA VAL A 415 5.64 6.95 5.32
C VAL A 415 5.22 5.48 5.36
N ALA A 416 4.05 5.13 5.89
CA ALA A 416 3.63 3.74 5.95
C ALA A 416 3.46 3.13 4.54
N ARG A 417 3.82 1.85 4.39
CA ARG A 417 3.57 1.09 3.16
C ARG A 417 2.24 0.38 3.28
N VAL A 418 1.36 0.66 2.32
CA VAL A 418 0.10 -0.05 2.13
C VAL A 418 0.17 -0.73 0.76
N PRO A 419 0.35 -2.06 0.69
CA PRO A 419 0.50 -2.79 -0.58
C PRO A 419 -0.66 -2.56 -1.57
N LEU A 420 -1.84 -2.23 -1.06
CA LEU A 420 -3.05 -1.96 -1.86
C LEU A 420 -3.09 -0.54 -2.48
N LEU A 421 -2.27 0.41 -1.99
CA LEU A 421 -2.23 1.81 -2.46
C LEU A 421 -0.99 2.14 -3.30
N GLU A 422 0.07 1.32 -3.28
CA GLU A 422 1.37 1.72 -3.84
C GLU A 422 1.72 1.01 -5.16
N ASP A 423 1.77 1.82 -6.23
CA ASP A 423 2.49 1.61 -7.49
C ASP A 423 3.63 2.67 -7.64
N PHE A 424 4.32 3.03 -6.54
CA PHE A 424 5.39 4.04 -6.59
C PHE A 424 6.78 3.44 -6.88
N PRO A 425 7.60 4.08 -7.73
CA PRO A 425 8.98 3.69 -7.95
C PRO A 425 9.82 3.88 -6.68
N ALA A 426 10.75 2.95 -6.46
CA ALA A 426 11.62 2.86 -5.30
C ALA A 426 12.79 3.86 -5.37
N GLU A 427 12.52 5.17 -5.43
CA GLU A 427 13.60 6.16 -5.53
C GLU A 427 13.91 6.90 -4.22
N ASP A 428 13.04 6.86 -3.21
CA ASP A 428 13.40 7.25 -1.84
C ASP A 428 12.83 6.20 -0.89
N ILE A 429 13.70 5.45 -0.20
CA ILE A 429 13.27 4.62 0.92
C ILE A 429 13.13 5.57 2.11
N PRO A 430 11.90 5.91 2.53
CA PRO A 430 11.71 6.83 3.63
C PRO A 430 12.07 6.13 4.94
N GLY A 431 12.72 6.86 5.85
CA GLY A 431 13.07 6.36 7.18
C GLY A 431 14.26 7.08 7.77
N THR A 432 14.36 7.06 9.10
CA THR A 432 15.52 7.61 9.80
C THR A 432 16.70 6.63 9.71
N PRO A 433 17.85 6.96 9.09
CA PRO A 433 18.89 5.99 8.72
C PRO A 433 19.37 5.07 9.83
N SER A 434 19.52 5.59 11.04
CA SER A 434 19.96 4.80 12.21
C SER A 434 18.96 3.74 12.68
N TYR A 435 17.73 3.74 12.18
CA TYR A 435 16.69 2.72 12.45
C TYR A 435 16.39 1.82 11.26
N MET A 436 16.90 2.16 10.06
CA MET A 436 16.61 1.41 8.85
C MET A 436 17.26 0.03 8.89
N ALA A 437 16.50 -0.99 8.46
CA ALA A 437 17.00 -2.34 8.36
C ALA A 437 18.06 -2.47 7.24
N PRO A 438 19.08 -3.33 7.39
CA PRO A 438 20.17 -3.47 6.41
C PRO A 438 19.70 -3.72 4.97
N GLU A 439 18.64 -4.50 4.78
CA GLU A 439 18.06 -4.81 3.48
C GLU A 439 17.50 -3.59 2.74
N LEU A 440 17.08 -2.55 3.47
CA LEU A 440 16.57 -1.32 2.90
C LEU A 440 17.69 -0.56 2.17
N PHE A 441 18.89 -0.50 2.74
CA PHE A 441 20.06 0.08 2.06
C PHE A 441 20.45 -0.70 0.78
N GLY A 442 20.02 -1.96 0.66
CA GLY A 442 20.17 -2.80 -0.53
C GLY A 442 19.06 -2.63 -1.57
N GLY A 443 18.12 -1.70 -1.37
CA GLY A 443 17.02 -1.44 -2.30
C GLY A 443 15.81 -2.38 -2.16
N ARG A 444 15.77 -3.24 -1.13
CA ARG A 444 14.56 -4.05 -0.88
C ARG A 444 13.46 -3.15 -0.29
N PRO A 445 12.19 -3.36 -0.69
CA PRO A 445 11.07 -2.65 -0.08
C PRO A 445 10.89 -3.07 1.38
N GLY A 446 10.44 -2.14 2.21
CA GLY A 446 10.08 -2.43 3.60
C GLY A 446 8.95 -3.45 3.71
N ASP A 447 9.14 -4.38 4.64
CA ASP A 447 8.22 -5.45 5.04
C ASP A 447 8.13 -5.55 6.57
N GLU A 448 7.41 -6.54 7.07
CA GLU A 448 7.22 -6.78 8.51
C GLU A 448 8.54 -7.01 9.24
N PHE A 449 9.55 -7.60 8.58
CA PHE A 449 10.88 -7.85 9.14
C PHE A 449 11.69 -6.56 9.29
N SER A 450 11.48 -5.59 8.39
CA SER A 450 12.11 -4.28 8.49
C SER A 450 11.55 -3.45 9.66
N ASP A 451 10.23 -3.52 9.92
CA ASP A 451 9.60 -2.90 11.08
C ASP A 451 10.05 -3.57 12.39
N LEU A 452 10.17 -4.90 12.41
CA LEU A 452 10.70 -5.66 13.55
C LEU A 452 12.14 -5.22 13.89
N TYR A 453 12.97 -4.99 12.87
CA TYR A 453 14.33 -4.49 13.08
C TYR A 453 14.32 -3.08 13.69
N ALA A 454 13.52 -2.15 13.13
CA ALA A 454 13.39 -0.79 13.65
C ALA A 454 12.83 -0.76 15.10
N LEU A 455 11.91 -1.66 15.41
CA LEU A 455 11.44 -1.91 16.78
C LEU A 455 12.59 -2.40 17.68
N GLY A 456 13.41 -3.33 17.21
CA GLY A 456 14.61 -3.79 17.91
C GLY A 456 15.59 -2.65 18.21
N VAL A 457 15.84 -1.76 17.24
CA VAL A 457 16.69 -0.57 17.43
C VAL A 457 16.07 0.38 18.46
N THR A 458 14.75 0.58 18.40
CA THR A 458 14.01 1.40 19.36
C THR A 458 14.14 0.86 20.79
N VAL A 459 13.94 -0.44 20.98
CA VAL A 459 14.10 -1.11 22.29
C VAL A 459 15.55 -1.05 22.76
N TYR A 460 16.51 -1.21 21.86
CA TYR A 460 17.92 -1.04 22.18
C TYR A 460 18.23 0.35 22.72
N ARG A 461 17.74 1.41 22.06
CA ARG A 461 17.90 2.80 22.51
C ARG A 461 17.21 3.07 23.83
N MET A 462 16.07 2.44 24.10
CA MET A 462 15.38 2.61 25.38
C MET A 462 16.25 2.26 26.58
N PHE A 463 17.13 1.27 26.43
CA PHE A 463 18.01 0.82 27.50
C PHE A 463 19.39 1.46 27.47
N THR A 464 19.88 1.90 26.32
CA THR A 464 21.28 2.36 26.18
C THR A 464 21.43 3.85 25.89
N ALA A 465 20.37 4.50 25.42
CA ALA A 465 20.40 5.82 24.76
C ALA A 465 21.39 5.91 23.58
N ALA A 466 21.86 4.77 23.06
CA ALA A 466 22.84 4.67 21.98
C ALA A 466 22.31 3.79 20.84
N TYR A 467 22.91 3.89 19.65
CA TYR A 467 22.56 3.04 18.51
C TYR A 467 23.37 1.74 18.49
N PRO A 468 22.79 0.60 18.08
CA PRO A 468 23.47 -0.69 18.10
C PRO A 468 24.69 -0.77 17.16
N TYR A 469 24.69 0.03 16.08
CA TYR A 469 25.75 0.11 15.07
C TYR A 469 26.42 1.49 15.00
N GLY A 470 26.16 2.36 15.98
CA GLY A 470 26.48 3.79 15.87
C GLY A 470 25.45 4.56 15.03
N GLU A 471 25.61 5.87 14.97
CA GLU A 471 24.76 6.74 14.15
C GLU A 471 25.12 6.60 12.67
N ILE A 472 24.09 6.53 11.82
CA ILE A 472 24.24 6.35 10.37
C ILE A 472 23.88 7.67 9.70
N GLU A 473 24.82 8.22 8.92
CA GLU A 473 24.57 9.44 8.16
C GLU A 473 23.58 9.19 7.00
N PRO A 474 22.70 10.15 6.67
CA PRO A 474 21.85 10.08 5.49
C PRO A 474 22.65 9.82 4.21
N PHE A 475 22.10 9.03 3.29
CA PHE A 475 22.70 8.67 1.99
C PHE A 475 24.01 7.85 2.06
N SER A 476 24.45 7.45 3.26
CA SER A 476 25.57 6.53 3.43
C SER A 476 25.18 5.07 3.17
N ARG A 477 26.17 4.23 2.82
CA ARG A 477 26.01 2.76 2.71
C ARG A 477 26.75 2.08 3.87
N PRO A 478 26.12 1.97 5.06
CA PRO A 478 26.76 1.42 6.23
C PRO A 478 27.10 -0.07 6.05
N ARG A 479 28.19 -0.51 6.67
CA ARG A 479 28.51 -1.94 6.81
C ARG A 479 28.06 -2.41 8.18
N PHE A 480 27.15 -3.37 8.19
CA PHE A 480 26.63 -3.93 9.43
C PHE A 480 27.54 -5.06 9.95
N GLY A 481 28.05 -4.89 11.16
CA GLY A 481 28.81 -5.91 11.90
C GLY A 481 27.95 -6.64 12.93
N LYS A 482 28.55 -6.96 14.09
CA LYS A 482 27.77 -7.38 15.27
C LYS A 482 27.28 -6.14 16.03
N PRO A 483 26.02 -6.10 16.49
CA PRO A 483 25.54 -4.99 17.31
C PRO A 483 26.30 -4.95 18.64
N ALA A 484 26.53 -3.76 19.18
CA ALA A 484 27.10 -3.63 20.52
C ALA A 484 26.13 -4.19 21.57
N TYR A 485 26.59 -4.97 22.55
CA TYR A 485 25.73 -5.50 23.61
C TYR A 485 25.18 -4.39 24.51
N LEU A 486 23.94 -4.54 24.98
CA LEU A 486 23.28 -3.69 25.98
C LEU A 486 24.11 -3.61 27.26
N SER A 487 24.67 -4.75 27.69
CA SER A 487 25.55 -4.84 28.88
C SER A 487 26.80 -3.97 28.83
N ARG A 488 27.21 -3.49 27.65
CA ARG A 488 28.28 -2.48 27.51
C ARG A 488 27.89 -1.13 28.09
N TYR A 489 26.63 -0.75 27.97
CA TYR A 489 26.09 0.55 28.42
C TYR A 489 25.35 0.43 29.76
N ARG A 490 24.68 -0.71 29.98
CA ARG A 490 23.90 -1.00 31.18
C ARG A 490 24.21 -2.42 31.71
N PRO A 491 25.29 -2.58 32.50
CA PRO A 491 25.71 -3.87 33.04
C PRO A 491 24.72 -4.50 34.05
N ASP A 492 23.77 -3.72 34.55
CA ASP A 492 22.70 -4.16 35.45
C ASP A 492 21.58 -4.93 34.73
N LEU A 493 21.53 -4.87 33.40
CA LEU A 493 20.52 -5.57 32.61
C LEU A 493 20.84 -7.08 32.49
N PRO A 494 19.81 -7.94 32.45
CA PRO A 494 20.01 -9.38 32.36
C PRO A 494 20.45 -9.81 30.97
N ALA A 495 21.32 -10.82 30.90
CA ALA A 495 21.89 -11.32 29.64
C ALA A 495 20.84 -11.84 28.64
N TRP A 496 19.67 -12.28 29.10
CA TRP A 496 18.60 -12.72 28.20
C TRP A 496 18.08 -11.57 27.33
N LEU A 497 18.09 -10.33 27.83
CA LEU A 497 17.62 -9.17 27.08
C LEU A 497 18.53 -8.87 25.90
N ASP A 498 19.85 -9.04 26.10
CA ASP A 498 20.86 -8.96 25.03
C ASP A 498 20.58 -9.97 23.91
N ALA A 499 20.21 -11.21 24.27
CA ALA A 499 19.89 -12.25 23.29
C ALA A 499 18.59 -11.94 22.51
N VAL A 500 17.55 -11.50 23.21
CA VAL A 500 16.24 -11.19 22.62
C VAL A 500 16.33 -9.98 21.67
N VAL A 501 16.92 -8.87 22.13
CA VAL A 501 17.11 -7.68 21.28
C VAL A 501 18.10 -7.98 20.14
N GLY A 502 19.15 -8.75 20.41
CA GLY A 502 20.13 -9.17 19.40
C GLY A 502 19.53 -9.99 18.26
N LYS A 503 18.56 -10.88 18.55
CA LYS A 503 17.85 -11.64 17.50
C LYS A 503 16.99 -10.73 16.61
N ALA A 504 16.29 -9.74 17.19
CA ALA A 504 15.54 -8.76 16.40
C ALA A 504 16.44 -7.89 15.51
N LEU A 505 17.66 -7.58 15.98
CA LEU A 505 18.67 -6.78 15.27
C LEU A 505 19.54 -7.59 14.29
N ASN A 506 19.23 -8.85 14.02
CA ASN A 506 20.06 -9.65 13.12
C ASN A 506 20.12 -9.04 11.71
N VAL A 507 21.31 -8.98 11.12
CA VAL A 507 21.51 -8.45 9.77
C VAL A 507 20.77 -9.30 8.74
N ASP A 508 20.77 -10.62 8.92
CA ASP A 508 19.97 -11.53 8.10
C ASP A 508 18.53 -11.56 8.60
N ARG A 509 17.60 -11.09 7.76
CA ARG A 509 16.15 -11.09 8.03
C ARG A 509 15.62 -12.48 8.39
N ALA A 510 16.17 -13.55 7.80
CA ALA A 510 15.70 -14.92 8.02
C ALA A 510 16.07 -15.43 9.42
N GLN A 511 17.01 -14.76 10.10
CA GLN A 511 17.45 -15.08 11.46
C GLN A 511 16.76 -14.19 12.51
N ARG A 512 15.88 -13.27 12.10
CA ARG A 512 15.04 -12.49 13.01
C ARG A 512 13.83 -13.32 13.48
N TYR A 513 13.00 -12.74 14.35
CA TYR A 513 11.72 -13.34 14.73
C TYR A 513 10.78 -13.43 13.51
N GLY A 514 9.94 -14.46 13.50
CA GLY A 514 8.97 -14.67 12.42
C GLY A 514 7.86 -13.62 12.41
N ASP A 515 7.54 -13.08 13.59
CA ASP A 515 6.63 -11.96 13.75
C ASP A 515 6.96 -11.12 15.01
N VAL A 516 6.36 -9.93 15.11
CA VAL A 516 6.58 -9.00 16.23
C VAL A 516 5.93 -9.45 17.55
N ILE A 517 4.96 -10.36 17.51
CA ILE A 517 4.33 -10.93 18.71
C ILE A 517 5.27 -11.96 19.35
N GLU A 518 6.00 -12.76 18.56
CA GLU A 518 7.07 -13.65 19.04
C GLU A 518 8.13 -12.84 19.80
N PHE A 519 8.57 -11.71 19.24
CA PHE A 519 9.48 -10.79 19.94
C PHE A 519 8.89 -10.24 21.25
N SER A 520 7.63 -9.82 21.24
CA SER A 520 6.93 -9.36 22.45
C SER A 520 6.83 -10.44 23.52
N HIS A 521 6.58 -11.69 23.11
CA HIS A 521 6.41 -12.83 24.02
C HIS A 521 7.73 -13.18 24.72
N GLU A 522 8.85 -13.17 23.98
CA GLU A 522 10.18 -13.39 24.56
C GLU A 522 10.57 -12.30 25.58
N LEU A 523 10.21 -11.03 25.30
CA LEU A 523 10.43 -9.94 26.26
C LEU A 523 9.62 -10.14 27.56
N GLU A 524 8.36 -10.56 27.45
CA GLU A 524 7.50 -10.83 28.62
C GLU A 524 7.97 -12.06 29.41
N ASN A 525 8.32 -13.15 28.74
CA ASN A 525 8.81 -14.38 29.37
C ASN A 525 10.14 -14.16 30.09
N GLY A 526 11.08 -13.45 29.45
CA GLY A 526 12.34 -13.07 30.06
C GLY A 526 12.14 -12.24 31.33
N ALA A 527 11.15 -11.34 31.35
CA ALA A 527 10.78 -10.56 32.53
C ALA A 527 10.24 -11.42 33.67
N MET A 528 9.38 -12.41 33.36
CA MET A 528 8.75 -13.28 34.36
C MET A 528 9.75 -14.23 35.03
N TRP A 529 10.75 -14.70 34.30
CA TRP A 529 11.73 -15.68 34.81
C TRP A 529 13.01 -15.02 35.33
N ALA A 530 13.14 -13.70 35.20
CA ALA A 530 14.22 -12.95 35.80
C ALA A 530 14.08 -12.90 37.33
N LYS A 531 14.79 -13.79 38.04
CA LYS A 531 15.19 -13.48 39.42
C LYS A 531 16.00 -12.18 39.39
N PRO A 532 15.77 -11.21 40.31
CA PRO A 532 16.58 -9.99 40.35
C PRO A 532 18.04 -10.39 40.36
N ALA A 533 18.81 -9.88 39.39
CA ALA A 533 20.22 -10.20 39.27
C ALA A 533 20.93 -9.68 40.52
N VAL A 534 21.11 -10.56 41.51
CA VAL A 534 22.08 -10.34 42.57
C VAL A 534 23.42 -10.25 41.85
N THR A 535 24.00 -9.06 41.83
CA THR A 535 25.34 -8.81 41.31
C THR A 535 26.36 -9.56 42.18
N SER A 536 26.45 -10.87 41.99
CA SER A 536 27.62 -11.63 42.37
C SER A 536 28.72 -11.20 41.40
N ARG A 537 29.74 -10.50 41.91
CA ARG A 537 30.99 -10.28 41.18
C ARG A 537 31.52 -11.68 40.82
N ARG A 538 31.32 -12.11 39.57
CA ARG A 538 31.88 -13.36 39.05
C ARG A 538 33.36 -13.43 39.41
N SER A 539 33.74 -14.50 40.09
CA SER A 539 35.09 -14.68 40.62
C SER A 539 36.12 -14.76 39.47
N LEU A 540 37.41 -14.59 39.76
CA LEU A 540 38.48 -14.77 38.75
C LEU A 540 38.42 -16.16 38.09
N TYR A 541 37.96 -17.18 38.83
CA TYR A 541 37.74 -18.54 38.35
C TYR A 541 36.67 -18.61 37.24
N ASP A 542 35.57 -17.86 37.37
CA ASP A 542 34.48 -17.87 36.38
C ASP A 542 34.80 -17.06 35.13
N ARG A 543 35.76 -16.12 35.21
CA ARG A 543 36.11 -15.19 34.12
C ARG A 543 37.25 -15.73 33.26
N ASP A 544 38.28 -16.28 33.90
CA ASP A 544 39.43 -16.88 33.22
C ASP A 544 39.99 -18.01 34.10
N PRO A 545 39.45 -19.24 33.95
CA PRO A 545 39.87 -20.38 34.77
C PRO A 545 41.37 -20.63 34.66
N LEU A 546 41.95 -20.34 33.50
CA LEU A 546 43.34 -20.63 33.19
C LEU A 546 44.27 -19.66 33.94
N VAL A 547 43.93 -18.37 33.98
CA VAL A 547 44.66 -17.37 34.77
C VAL A 547 44.54 -17.65 36.26
N PHE A 548 43.35 -18.03 36.74
CA PHE A 548 43.16 -18.42 38.15
C PHE A 548 44.08 -19.59 38.55
N TRP A 549 44.08 -20.68 37.78
CA TRP A 549 44.92 -21.85 38.07
C TRP A 549 46.42 -21.56 37.95
N LYS A 550 46.82 -20.67 37.03
CA LYS A 550 48.21 -20.21 36.91
C LYS A 550 48.64 -19.39 38.13
N SER A 551 47.82 -18.45 38.58
CA SER A 551 48.11 -17.63 39.77
C SER A 551 48.14 -18.46 41.05
N LEU A 552 47.20 -19.40 41.21
CA LEU A 552 47.16 -20.29 42.36
C LEU A 552 48.38 -21.22 42.40
N SER A 553 48.73 -21.82 41.26
CA SER A 553 49.93 -22.67 41.14
C SER A 553 51.20 -21.88 41.43
N ALA A 554 51.33 -20.65 40.90
CA ALA A 554 52.49 -19.80 41.18
C ALA A 554 52.61 -19.46 42.68
N GLY A 555 51.49 -19.13 43.33
CA GLY A 555 51.46 -18.87 44.77
C GLY A 555 51.88 -20.09 45.60
N LEU A 556 51.42 -21.29 45.24
CA LEU A 556 51.81 -22.54 45.89
C LEU A 556 53.31 -22.84 45.72
N VAL A 557 53.87 -22.61 44.54
CA VAL A 557 55.32 -22.76 44.30
C VAL A 557 56.11 -21.81 45.19
N VAL A 558 55.70 -20.55 45.31
CA VAL A 558 56.36 -19.58 46.22
C VAL A 558 56.27 -20.06 47.67
N LEU A 559 55.11 -20.55 48.10
CA LEU A 559 54.93 -21.08 49.45
C LEU A 559 55.84 -22.27 49.74
N VAL A 560 55.97 -23.20 48.79
CA VAL A 560 56.88 -24.36 48.89
C VAL A 560 58.33 -23.91 48.97
N VAL A 561 58.75 -22.94 48.15
CA VAL A 561 60.12 -22.38 48.20
C VAL A 561 60.39 -21.71 49.55
N LEU A 562 59.43 -20.96 50.10
CA LEU A 562 59.56 -20.34 51.41
C LEU A 562 59.63 -21.37 52.54
N LEU A 563 58.82 -22.43 52.47
CA LEU A 563 58.86 -23.55 53.42
C LEU A 563 60.20 -24.29 53.38
N LEU A 564 60.71 -24.58 52.18
CA LEU A 564 62.03 -25.20 52.01
C LEU A 564 63.14 -24.29 52.54
N ALA A 565 63.08 -22.98 52.26
CA ALA A 565 64.04 -22.02 52.79
C ALA A 565 63.98 -21.90 54.32
N TRP A 566 62.81 -22.07 54.92
CA TRP A 566 62.62 -22.12 56.37
C TRP A 566 63.18 -23.40 56.98
N ILE A 567 62.94 -24.55 56.35
CA ILE A 567 63.50 -25.87 56.76
C ILE A 567 65.02 -25.92 56.60
N VAL A 568 65.62 -25.17 55.68
CA VAL A 568 67.08 -25.10 55.52
C VAL A 568 67.72 -24.14 56.52
N LYS A 569 66.96 -23.21 57.10
CA LYS A 569 67.45 -22.21 58.07
C LYS A 569 67.30 -22.63 59.54
N ASN A 570 66.41 -23.57 59.83
CA ASN A 570 66.22 -24.19 61.14
C ASN A 570 66.71 -25.65 61.10
#